data_AF-A0A7X9BWU2-F1
#
_entry.id   AF-A0A7X9BWU2-F1
#
_cell.length_a   1.000
_cell.length_b   1.000
_cell.length_c   1.000
_cell.angle_alpha   90.00
_cell.angle_beta   90.00
_cell.angle_gamma   90.00
#
_symmetry.space_group_name_H-M   'P 1'
#
loop_
_entity.id
_entity.type
_entity.pdbx_description
1 polymer ?
#
loop_
_entity_poly.entity_id
_entity_poly.type
_entity_poly.pdbx_seq_one_letter_code
_entity_poly.pdbx_strand_id
1 'polypeptide(L)'
;SFSGAETRAITMLEQGVPQETVAFSVFQCIANTLEKGLRAAARQTEIKNIVLAGGVMANSFIRRRLTSRLDGSGIELFWASPHLSTDNAVGIALMALDSYYEELRCHLER
;
A
#
# COMPACT_ATOMS: atom_id res chain seq x y z
N SER A 1 -6.49 -6.44 11.68
CA SER A 1 -6.21 -5.58 12.85
C SER A 1 -4.74 -5.70 13.22
N PHE A 2 -4.08 -4.60 13.59
CA PHE A 2 -2.67 -4.60 14.03
C PHE A 2 -2.50 -4.43 15.54
N SER A 3 -3.57 -4.21 16.30
CA SER A 3 -3.50 -3.97 17.75
C SER A 3 -2.76 -5.10 18.50
N GLY A 4 -3.02 -6.38 18.18
CA GLY A 4 -2.28 -7.47 18.81
C GLY A 4 -0.80 -7.53 18.41
N ALA A 5 -0.46 -7.13 17.18
CA ALA A 5 0.93 -7.05 16.72
C ALA A 5 1.69 -5.90 17.39
N GLU A 6 1.01 -4.78 17.63
CA GLU A 6 1.53 -3.65 18.39
C GLU A 6 1.79 -4.03 19.86
N THR A 7 0.81 -4.63 20.56
CA THR A 7 1.00 -5.10 21.93
C THR A 7 2.19 -6.06 22.00
N ARG A 8 2.30 -6.99 21.05
CA ARG A 8 3.43 -7.93 21.00
C ARG A 8 4.77 -7.22 20.78
N ALA A 9 4.82 -6.22 19.92
CA ALA A 9 6.05 -5.45 19.69
C ALA A 9 6.49 -4.70 20.95
N ILE A 10 5.55 -4.09 21.69
CA ILE A 10 5.82 -3.45 22.97
C ILE A 10 6.37 -4.46 23.97
N THR A 11 5.71 -5.60 24.14
CA THR A 11 6.19 -6.67 25.04
C THR A 11 7.59 -7.17 24.66
N MET A 12 7.91 -7.27 23.38
CA MET A 12 9.26 -7.67 22.94
C MET A 12 10.32 -6.65 23.34
N LEU A 13 10.01 -5.36 23.26
CA LEU A 13 10.91 -4.30 23.73
C LEU A 13 11.10 -4.37 25.25
N GLU A 14 10.03 -4.56 26.02
CA GLU A 14 10.07 -4.73 27.48
C GLU A 14 10.90 -5.95 27.91
N GLN A 15 10.89 -7.01 27.11
CA GLN A 15 11.69 -8.22 27.32
C GLN A 15 13.15 -8.09 26.88
N GLY A 16 13.57 -6.92 26.40
CA GLY A 16 14.95 -6.66 25.99
C GLY A 16 15.33 -7.27 24.64
N VAL A 17 14.35 -7.59 23.78
CA VAL A 17 14.65 -7.99 22.39
C VAL A 17 15.30 -6.80 21.65
N PRO A 18 16.37 -7.02 20.87
CA PRO A 18 17.02 -5.95 20.12
C PRO A 18 16.05 -5.15 19.24
N GLN A 19 16.16 -3.82 19.27
CA GLN A 19 15.20 -2.92 18.63
C GLN A 19 15.10 -3.15 17.11
N GLU A 20 16.23 -3.43 16.46
CA GLU A 20 16.31 -3.77 15.05
C GLU A 20 15.52 -5.04 14.72
N THR A 21 15.49 -6.01 15.63
CA THR A 21 14.73 -7.26 15.48
C THR A 21 13.24 -7.00 15.61
N VAL A 22 12.84 -6.16 16.57
CA VAL A 22 11.43 -5.76 16.74
C VAL A 22 10.96 -4.96 15.52
N ALA A 23 11.73 -3.98 15.07
CA ALA A 23 11.41 -3.16 13.89
C ALA A 23 11.25 -4.02 12.64
N PHE A 24 12.18 -4.94 12.38
CA PHE A 24 12.08 -5.88 11.27
C PHE A 24 10.82 -6.75 11.36
N SER A 25 10.52 -7.28 12.56
CA SER A 25 9.34 -8.11 12.80
C SER A 25 8.04 -7.36 12.54
N VAL A 26 7.97 -6.08 12.90
CA VAL A 26 6.81 -5.20 12.62
C VAL A 26 6.63 -5.04 11.12
N PHE A 27 7.67 -4.65 10.37
CA PHE A 27 7.57 -4.49 8.92
C PHE A 27 7.26 -5.81 8.21
N GLN A 28 7.79 -6.93 8.70
CA GLN A 28 7.47 -8.25 8.19
C GLN A 28 6.00 -8.61 8.43
N CYS A 29 5.46 -8.31 9.61
CA CYS A 29 4.05 -8.50 9.95
C CYS A 29 3.13 -7.70 9.02
N ILE A 30 3.45 -6.42 8.80
CA ILE A 30 2.72 -5.55 7.87
C ILE A 30 2.75 -6.13 6.45
N ALA A 31 3.92 -6.45 5.92
CA ALA A 31 4.06 -7.00 4.58
C ALA A 31 3.30 -8.33 4.41
N ASN A 32 3.35 -9.22 5.40
CA ASN A 32 2.61 -10.49 5.37
C ASN A 32 1.09 -10.29 5.35
N THR A 33 0.62 -9.31 6.12
CA THR A 33 -0.80 -8.97 6.19
C THR A 33 -1.28 -8.40 4.85
N LEU A 34 -0.49 -7.50 4.25
CA LEU A 34 -0.75 -6.94 2.93
C LEU A 34 -0.75 -8.04 1.85
N GLU A 35 0.26 -8.92 1.82
CA GLU A 35 0.33 -10.03 0.85
C GLU A 35 -0.96 -10.87 0.88
N LYS A 36 -1.41 -11.25 2.07
CA LYS A 36 -2.65 -12.02 2.26
C LYS A 36 -3.88 -11.26 1.78
N GLY A 37 -3.99 -9.98 2.12
CA GLY A 37 -5.10 -9.12 1.71
C GLY A 37 -5.16 -8.95 0.20
N LEU A 38 -4.02 -8.67 -0.44
CA LEU A 38 -3.92 -8.50 -1.90
C LEU A 38 -4.34 -9.77 -2.65
N ARG A 39 -3.85 -10.94 -2.21
CA ARG A 39 -4.24 -12.24 -2.80
C ARG A 39 -5.73 -12.53 -2.63
N ALA A 40 -6.28 -12.24 -1.45
CA ALA A 40 -7.70 -12.45 -1.17
C ALA A 40 -8.57 -11.52 -2.02
N ALA A 41 -8.25 -10.22 -2.08
CA ALA A 41 -8.95 -9.25 -2.90
C ALA A 41 -8.91 -9.63 -4.38
N ALA A 42 -7.72 -9.91 -4.92
CA ALA A 42 -7.57 -10.30 -6.32
C ALA A 42 -8.28 -11.60 -6.69
N ARG A 43 -8.52 -12.49 -5.72
CA ARG A 43 -9.33 -13.70 -5.91
C ARG A 43 -10.83 -13.41 -5.89
N GLN A 44 -11.27 -12.50 -5.03
CA GLN A 44 -12.69 -12.17 -4.84
C GLN A 44 -13.24 -11.26 -5.94
N THR A 45 -12.43 -10.33 -6.44
CA THR A 45 -12.86 -9.32 -7.43
C THR A 45 -12.41 -9.63 -8.84
N GLU A 46 -11.54 -10.64 -9.02
CA GLU A 46 -10.84 -10.96 -10.27
C GLU A 46 -9.91 -9.83 -10.79
N ILE A 47 -9.79 -8.72 -10.07
CA ILE A 47 -8.89 -7.61 -10.41
C ILE A 47 -7.44 -8.01 -10.09
N LYS A 48 -6.56 -7.92 -11.10
CA LYS A 48 -5.14 -8.30 -10.98
C LYS A 48 -4.17 -7.13 -10.95
N ASN A 49 -4.58 -5.98 -11.44
CA ASN A 49 -3.77 -4.77 -11.47
C ASN A 49 -4.05 -3.97 -10.20
N ILE A 50 -3.04 -3.82 -9.35
CA ILE A 50 -3.21 -3.18 -8.04
C ILE A 50 -2.23 -2.02 -7.91
N VAL A 51 -2.75 -0.83 -7.64
CA VAL A 51 -1.95 0.36 -7.32
C VAL A 51 -1.70 0.42 -5.82
N LEU A 52 -0.44 0.55 -5.42
CA LEU A 52 -0.01 0.74 -4.04
C LEU A 52 0.50 2.18 -3.84
N ALA A 53 -0.25 2.94 -3.04
CA ALA A 53 0.04 4.30 -2.61
C ALA A 53 -0.11 4.42 -1.09
N GLY A 54 0.28 5.56 -0.50
CA GLY A 54 0.35 5.77 0.94
C GLY A 54 1.79 5.75 1.46
N GLY A 55 2.07 6.50 2.53
CA GLY A 55 3.43 6.62 3.09
C GLY A 55 4.05 5.27 3.49
N VAL A 56 3.23 4.31 3.92
CA VAL A 56 3.68 2.94 4.23
C VAL A 56 4.20 2.22 2.98
N MET A 57 3.59 2.46 1.80
CA MET A 57 3.98 1.82 0.53
C MET A 57 5.27 2.41 -0.05
N ALA A 58 5.77 3.53 0.48
CA ALA A 58 7.09 4.07 0.17
C ALA A 58 8.23 3.27 0.83
N ASN A 59 7.94 2.40 1.80
CA ASN A 59 8.94 1.57 2.46
C ASN A 59 9.58 0.56 1.49
N SER A 60 10.90 0.64 1.31
CA SER A 60 11.64 -0.18 0.33
C SER A 60 11.63 -1.68 0.65
N PHE A 61 11.59 -2.05 1.93
CA PHE A 61 11.50 -3.45 2.36
C PHE A 61 10.13 -4.03 1.99
N ILE A 62 9.03 -3.34 2.34
CA ILE A 62 7.67 -3.76 1.99
C ILE A 62 7.55 -3.91 0.47
N ARG A 63 8.03 -2.91 -0.28
CA ARG A 63 8.01 -2.92 -1.74
C ARG A 63 8.70 -4.15 -2.33
N ARG A 64 9.98 -4.33 -2.00
CA ARG A 64 10.78 -5.46 -2.50
C ARG A 64 10.14 -6.80 -2.12
N ARG A 65 9.65 -6.93 -0.88
CA ARG A 65 9.03 -8.16 -0.39
C ARG A 65 7.74 -8.48 -1.14
N LEU A 66 6.83 -7.52 -1.29
CA LEU A 66 5.56 -7.76 -1.99
C LEU A 66 5.78 -8.05 -3.47
N THR A 67 6.65 -7.30 -4.15
CA THR A 67 7.01 -7.58 -5.55
C THR A 67 7.54 -9.01 -5.70
N SER A 68 8.52 -9.41 -4.87
CA SER A 68 9.07 -10.77 -4.94
C SER A 68 8.05 -11.87 -4.59
N ARG A 69 7.18 -11.62 -3.61
CA ARG A 69 6.22 -12.63 -3.12
C ARG A 69 5.00 -12.80 -4.03
N LEU A 70 4.66 -11.79 -4.82
CA LEU A 70 3.54 -11.81 -5.76
C LEU A 70 3.97 -12.04 -7.21
N ASP A 71 5.27 -12.07 -7.48
CA ASP A 71 5.81 -12.45 -8.77
C ASP A 71 5.29 -13.83 -9.22
N GLY A 72 4.95 -13.94 -10.50
CA GLY A 72 4.34 -15.14 -11.09
C GLY A 72 2.93 -15.50 -10.59
N SER A 73 2.34 -14.73 -9.66
CA SER A 73 0.99 -15.01 -9.14
C SER A 73 -0.15 -14.50 -10.02
N GLY A 74 0.19 -13.85 -11.14
CA GLY A 74 -0.75 -13.16 -12.02
C GLY A 74 -1.33 -11.88 -11.41
N ILE A 75 -0.77 -11.36 -10.31
CA ILE A 75 -1.08 -10.05 -9.74
C ILE A 75 0.04 -9.10 -10.13
N GLU A 76 -0.32 -7.98 -10.75
CA GLU A 76 0.61 -6.94 -11.16
C GLU A 76 0.52 -5.76 -10.19
N LEU A 77 1.66 -5.37 -9.61
CA LEU A 77 1.75 -4.30 -8.63
C LEU A 77 2.31 -3.04 -9.28
N PHE A 78 1.48 -2.00 -9.32
CA PHE A 78 1.88 -0.66 -9.68
C PHE A 78 2.15 0.13 -8.41
N TRP A 79 3.20 0.93 -8.42
CA TRP A 79 3.61 1.64 -7.23
C TRP A 79 3.67 3.13 -7.51
N ALA A 80 3.06 3.93 -6.63
CA ALA A 80 3.26 5.37 -6.67
C ALA A 80 4.76 5.71 -6.47
N SER A 81 5.19 6.81 -7.09
CA SER A 81 6.49 7.41 -6.82
C SER A 81 6.56 7.75 -5.32
N PRO A 82 7.72 7.55 -4.64
CA PRO A 82 7.81 7.78 -3.20
C PRO A 82 7.34 9.18 -2.75
N HIS A 83 7.68 10.23 -3.50
CA HIS A 83 7.28 11.61 -3.21
C HIS A 83 5.78 11.90 -3.46
N LEU A 84 5.09 11.04 -4.22
CA LEU A 84 3.64 11.12 -4.45
C LEU A 84 2.85 10.14 -3.58
N SER A 85 3.53 9.28 -2.84
CA SER A 85 2.88 8.23 -2.04
C SER A 85 2.30 8.77 -0.74
N THR A 86 2.84 9.85 -0.20
CA THR A 86 2.32 10.51 1.01
C THR A 86 1.19 11.48 0.69
N ASP A 87 0.43 11.90 1.69
CA ASP A 87 -0.62 12.90 1.52
C ASP A 87 -0.05 14.20 0.92
N ASN A 88 -0.56 14.58 -0.25
CA ASN A 88 -0.13 15.75 -0.99
C ASN A 88 -1.28 16.29 -1.87
N ALA A 89 -1.16 17.54 -2.33
CA ALA A 89 -2.21 18.21 -3.08
C ALA A 89 -2.36 17.72 -4.54
N VAL A 90 -1.40 16.96 -5.07
CA VAL A 90 -1.37 16.56 -6.49
C VAL A 90 -2.57 15.68 -6.83
N GLY A 91 -2.90 14.70 -5.98
CA GLY A 91 -4.04 13.81 -6.20
C GLY A 91 -5.36 14.57 -6.29
N ILE A 92 -5.61 15.49 -5.36
CA ILE A 92 -6.83 16.31 -5.33
C ILE A 92 -6.88 17.27 -6.52
N ALA A 93 -5.75 17.92 -6.85
CA ALA A 93 -5.70 18.81 -8.01
C ALA A 93 -6.00 18.08 -9.32
N LEU A 94 -5.46 16.87 -9.51
CA LEU A 94 -5.75 16.04 -10.69
C LEU A 94 -7.22 15.60 -10.74
N MET A 95 -7.81 15.19 -9.61
CA MET A 95 -9.23 14.83 -9.55
C MET A 95 -10.15 16.01 -9.89
N ALA A 96 -9.82 17.21 -9.39
CA ALA A 96 -10.56 18.42 -9.70
C ALA A 96 -10.46 18.80 -11.18
N LEU A 97 -9.25 18.68 -11.76
CA LEU A 97 -9.02 18.93 -13.18
C LEU A 97 -9.79 17.95 -14.08
N ASP A 98 -9.80 16.66 -13.72
CA ASP A 98 -10.53 15.62 -14.45
C ASP A 98 -12.04 15.88 -14.43
N SER A 99 -12.57 16.19 -13.24
CA SER A 99 -13.99 16.55 -13.06
C SER A 99 -14.39 17.78 -13.89
N TYR A 100 -13.54 18.81 -13.91
CA TYR A 100 -13.77 20.02 -14.69
C TYR A 100 -13.82 19.73 -16.21
N TYR A 101 -12.93 18.88 -16.73
CA TYR A 101 -12.94 18.54 -18.16
C TYR A 101 -14.14 17.69 -18.58
N GLU A 102 -14.59 16.78 -17.73
CA GLU A 102 -15.81 16.00 -17.98
C GLU A 102 -17.06 16.90 -18.03
N GLU A 103 -17.17 17.88 -17.12
CA GLU A 103 -18.24 18.87 -17.18
C GLU A 103 -18.17 19.71 -18.47
N LEU A 104 -16.98 20.12 -18.89
CA LEU A 104 -16.79 20.92 -20.10
C LEU A 104 -17.15 20.14 -21.37
N ARG A 105 -16.77 18.85 -21.47
CA ARG A 105 -17.16 17.97 -22.59
C ARG A 105 -18.66 17.84 -22.72
N CYS A 106 -19.36 17.59 -21.60
CA CYS A 106 -20.82 17.50 -21.58
C CYS A 106 -21.52 18.79 -22.05
N HIS A 107 -20.88 19.97 -21.89
CA HIS A 107 -21.41 21.25 -22.37
C HIS A 107 -21.12 21.53 -23.84
N LEU A 108 -20.01 21.01 -24.39
CA LEU A 108 -19.63 21.22 -25.79
C LEU A 108 -20.29 20.22 -26.76
N GLU A 109 -20.78 19.08 -26.27
CA GLU A 109 -21.50 18.06 -27.04
C GLU A 109 -23.03 18.28 -27.08
N ARG A 110 -23.53 19.38 -26.51
CA ARG A 110 -24.93 19.82 -26.63
C ARG A 110 -25.08 20.95 -27.63
#